data_AF-A0A6B3CC42-F1
#
_entry.id   AF-A0A6B3CC42-F1
#
_cell.length_a   1.000
_cell.length_b   1.000
_cell.length_c   1.000
_cell.angle_alpha   90.00
_cell.angle_beta   90.00
_cell.angle_gamma   90.00
#
_symmetry.space_group_name_H-M   'P 1'
#
loop_
_entity.id
_entity.type
_entity.pdbx_description
1 polymer ?
#
loop_
_entity_poly.entity_id
_entity_poly.type
_entity_poly.pdbx_seq_one_letter_code
_entity_poly.pdbx_strand_id
1 'polypeptide(L)' 'MTRLILATRNPGKITELRAILADAGLPHDLVGADAYPHIPDVKETGVTFAENALLKAHALARATGLPAVADDSGLCVDVL' A
#
# COMPACT_ATOMS: atom_id res chain seq x y z
N MET A 1 -7.86 1.62 -18.16
CA MET A 1 -7.60 1.93 -16.74
C MET A 1 -6.93 0.74 -16.10
N THR A 2 -5.77 0.94 -15.48
CA THR A 2 -5.01 -0.15 -14.83
C THR A 2 -5.52 -0.35 -13.41
N ARG A 3 -5.71 -1.61 -12.99
CA ARG A 3 -5.97 -1.95 -11.59
C ARG A 3 -4.69 -1.75 -10.79
N LEU A 4 -4.80 -0.99 -9.71
CA LEU A 4 -3.70 -0.64 -8.81
C LEU A 4 -4.04 -1.14 -7.41
N ILE A 5 -3.12 -1.85 -6.78
CA ILE A 5 -3.29 -2.31 -5.41
C ILE A 5 -2.67 -1.29 -4.45
N LEU A 6 -3.42 -0.86 -3.43
CA LEU A 6 -2.84 -0.27 -2.24
C LEU A 6 -2.62 -1.40 -1.23
N ALA A 7 -1.36 -1.69 -0.89
CA ALA A 7 -0.96 -2.78 0.00
C ALA A 7 -1.26 -2.47 1.49
N THR A 8 -2.51 -2.14 1.77
CA THR A 8 -3.08 -1.89 3.09
C THR A 8 -4.50 -2.44 3.16
N ARG A 9 -4.93 -2.79 4.36
CA ARG A 9 -6.34 -3.10 4.69
C ARG A 9 -7.04 -1.92 5.38
N ASN A 10 -6.39 -0.77 5.45
CA ASN A 10 -6.98 0.43 6.04
C ASN A 10 -7.89 1.14 5.02
N PRO A 11 -9.22 1.17 5.24
CA PRO A 11 -10.15 1.80 4.30
C PRO A 11 -9.98 3.33 4.21
N GLY A 12 -9.49 3.97 5.28
CA GLY A 12 -9.16 5.40 5.28
C GLY A 12 -8.07 5.72 4.26
N LYS A 13 -6.97 4.96 4.28
CA LYS A 13 -5.86 5.13 3.32
C LYS A 13 -6.29 4.93 1.86
N ILE A 14 -7.19 3.98 1.60
CA ILE A 14 -7.74 3.76 0.25
C ILE A 14 -8.56 4.97 -0.21
N THR A 15 -9.36 5.54 0.68
CA THR A 15 -10.19 6.71 0.38
C THR A 15 -9.31 7.93 0.09
N GLU A 16 -8.31 8.19 0.92
CA GLU A 16 -7.35 9.29 0.75
C GLU A 16 -6.56 9.16 -0.56
N LEU A 17 -5.97 8.00 -0.84
CA LEU A 17 -5.19 7.80 -2.06
C LEU A 17 -6.06 7.89 -3.32
N ARG A 18 -7.31 7.41 -3.26
CA ARG A 18 -8.25 7.54 -4.38
C ARG A 18 -8.52 9.01 -4.70
N ALA A 19 -8.69 9.86 -3.68
CA ALA A 19 -8.88 11.30 -3.87
C ALA A 19 -7.65 11.94 -4.52
N ILE A 20 -6.44 11.65 -4.01
CA ILE A 20 -5.18 12.16 -4.57
C ILE A 20 -5.02 11.78 -6.05
N LEU A 21 -5.29 10.52 -6.40
CA LEU A 21 -5.19 10.05 -7.78
C LEU A 21 -6.24 10.69 -8.70
N ALA A 22 -7.46 10.91 -8.20
CA ALA A 22 -8.50 11.61 -8.94
C ALA A 22 -8.11 13.07 -9.22
N ASP A 23 -7.61 13.79 -8.21
CA ASP A 23 -7.16 15.18 -8.34
C ASP A 23 -5.96 15.30 -9.31
N ALA A 24 -5.11 14.28 -9.38
CA ALA A 24 -4.01 14.20 -10.34
C ALA A 24 -4.44 13.82 -11.77
N GLY A 25 -5.73 13.60 -12.03
CA GLY A 25 -6.22 13.15 -13.34
C GLY A 25 -5.84 11.71 -13.67
N LEU A 26 -5.59 10.87 -12.66
CA LEU A 26 -5.19 9.47 -12.76
C LEU A 26 -6.26 8.53 -12.15
N PRO A 27 -7.49 8.47 -12.70
CA PRO A 27 -8.54 7.58 -12.20
C PRO A 27 -8.18 6.11 -12.50
N HIS A 28 -7.42 5.50 -11.58
CA HIS A 28 -7.12 4.08 -11.58
C HIS A 28 -8.18 3.29 -10.81
N ASP A 29 -8.35 2.01 -11.16
CA ASP A 29 -9.14 1.10 -10.34
C ASP A 29 -8.31 0.70 -9.11
N LEU A 30 -8.37 1.54 -8.07
CA LEU A 30 -7.66 1.34 -6.82
C LEU A 30 -8.41 0.34 -5.93
N VAL A 31 -7.73 -0.74 -5.53
CA VAL A 31 -8.25 -1.75 -4.60
C VAL A 31 -7.29 -1.91 -3.42
N GLY A 32 -7.82 -2.21 -2.23
CA GLY A 32 -7.00 -2.53 -1.06
C GLY A 32 -6.51 -3.99 -1.07
N ALA A 33 -5.67 -4.33 -0.10
CA ALA A 33 -5.21 -5.70 0.11
C ALA A 33 -6.37 -6.67 0.46
N ASP A 34 -7.49 -6.15 0.97
CA ASP A 34 -8.71 -6.94 1.27
C ASP A 34 -9.34 -7.59 0.02
N ALA A 35 -9.06 -7.07 -1.17
CA ALA A 35 -9.48 -7.73 -2.42
C ALA A 35 -8.76 -9.07 -2.67
N TYR A 36 -7.68 -9.34 -1.93
CA TYR A 36 -6.86 -10.55 -2.04
C TYR A 36 -6.68 -11.22 -0.66
N PRO A 37 -7.76 -11.71 -0.03
CA PRO A 37 -7.75 -12.17 1.37
C PRO A 37 -6.90 -13.44 1.61
N HIS A 38 -6.55 -14.15 0.54
CA HIS A 38 -5.68 -15.33 0.58
C HIS A 38 -4.19 -14.97 0.73
N ILE A 39 -3.82 -13.71 0.52
CA ILE A 39 -2.45 -13.23 0.70
C ILE A 39 -2.30 -12.80 2.17
N PRO A 40 -1.39 -13.44 2.94
CA PRO A 40 -1.20 -13.09 4.34
C PRO A 40 -0.59 -11.69 4.48
N ASP A 41 -0.68 -11.14 5.69
CA ASP A 41 0.03 -9.91 6.00
C ASP A 41 1.54 -10.08 5.84
N VAL A 42 2.15 -9.02 5.32
CA VAL A 42 3.58 -8.95 5.11
C VAL A 42 4.22 -8.56 6.43
N LYS A 43 5.15 -9.38 6.92
CA LYS A 43 5.93 -9.04 8.10
C LYS A 43 6.82 -7.83 7.78
N GLU A 44 6.68 -6.79 8.56
CA GLU A 44 7.53 -5.60 8.52
C GLU A 44 8.84 -5.91 9.26
N THR A 45 9.89 -6.21 8.51
CA THR A 45 11.22 -6.55 9.05
C THR A 45 12.29 -5.53 8.69
N GLY A 46 11.92 -4.47 7.98
CA GLY A 46 12.80 -3.34 7.70
C GLY A 46 13.05 -2.52 8.95
N VAL A 47 14.14 -1.76 8.95
CA VAL A 47 14.50 -0.84 10.04
C VAL A 47 14.15 0.61 9.70
N THR A 48 13.64 0.84 8.49
CA THR A 48 13.13 2.13 8.01
C THR A 48 11.72 1.99 7.44
N PHE A 49 10.94 3.07 7.47
CA PHE A 49 9.62 3.11 6.83
C PHE A 49 9.69 2.78 5.34
N ALA A 50 10.71 3.28 4.64
CA ALA A 50 10.88 3.02 3.22
C ALA A 50 11.05 1.53 2.91
N GLU A 51 11.82 0.80 3.72
CA GLU A 51 11.99 -0.65 3.57
C GLU A 51 10.68 -1.41 3.80
N ASN A 52 9.93 -1.04 4.85
CA ASN A 52 8.65 -1.68 5.16
C ASN A 52 7.58 -1.39 4.09
N ALA A 53 7.51 -0.15 3.59
CA ALA A 53 6.65 0.20 2.46
C ALA A 53 7.02 -0.64 1.22
N LEU A 54 8.31 -0.74 0.88
CA LEU A 54 8.76 -1.53 -0.26
C LEU A 54 8.44 -3.03 -0.10
N LEU A 55 8.64 -3.60 1.09
CA LEU A 55 8.31 -4.99 1.40
C LEU A 55 6.82 -5.26 1.17
N LYS A 56 5.94 -4.39 1.67
CA LYS A 56 4.49 -4.49 1.49
C LYS A 56 4.08 -4.44 0.02
N ALA A 57 4.56 -3.43 -0.72
CA ALA A 57 4.24 -3.27 -2.13
C ALA A 57 4.70 -4.49 -2.95
N HIS A 58 5.96 -4.91 -2.77
CA HIS A 58 6.53 -6.01 -3.53
C HIS A 58 5.89 -7.35 -3.24
N ALA A 59 5.49 -7.62 -1.99
CA ALA A 59 4.82 -8.87 -1.66
C ALA A 59 3.48 -9.00 -2.39
N LEU A 60 2.64 -7.95 -2.36
CA LEU A 60 1.37 -7.96 -3.08
C LEU A 60 1.57 -7.98 -4.59
N ALA A 61 2.53 -7.22 -5.12
CA ALA A 61 2.83 -7.23 -6.55
C ALA A 61 3.27 -8.61 -7.04
N ARG A 62 4.17 -9.29 -6.30
CA ARG A 62 4.61 -10.65 -6.66
C ARG A 62 3.50 -11.68 -6.57
N ALA A 63 2.64 -11.59 -5.55
CA ALA A 63 1.57 -12.56 -5.34
C ALA A 63 0.40 -12.38 -6.32
N THR A 64 0.14 -11.16 -6.79
CA THR A 64 -1.00 -10.86 -7.68
C THR A 64 -0.63 -10.65 -9.14
N GLY A 65 0.64 -10.36 -9.44
CA GLY A 65 1.09 -9.91 -10.77
C GLY A 65 0.64 -8.50 -11.14
N LEU A 66 0.04 -7.75 -10.21
CA LEU A 66 -0.47 -6.39 -10.45
C LEU A 66 0.47 -5.33 -9.86
N PRO A 67 0.48 -4.11 -10.43
CA PRO A 67 1.14 -2.97 -9.79
C PRO A 67 0.59 -2.74 -8.38
N ALA A 68 1.48 -2.53 -7.42
CA ALA A 68 1.12 -2.25 -6.03
C ALA A 68 1.91 -1.04 -5.52
N VAL A 69 1.21 -0.19 -4.77
CA VAL A 69 1.76 0.92 -3.99
C VAL A 69 1.55 0.58 -2.52
N ALA A 70 2.45 1.02 -1.66
CA ALA A 70 2.33 0.89 -0.23
C ALA A 70 2.77 2.18 0.44
N ASP A 71 2.33 2.36 1.67
CA ASP A 71 2.75 3.42 2.56
C ASP A 71 3.14 2.79 3.90
N ASP A 72 4.15 3.37 4.54
CA ASP A 72 4.54 3.04 5.91
C ASP A 72 4.83 4.33 6.68
N SER A 73 4.23 4.42 7.86
CA SER A 73 4.09 5.66 8.60
C SER A 73 4.22 5.37 10.09
N GLY A 74 4.87 6.27 10.84
CA GLY A 74 4.99 6.17 12.29
C GLY A 74 5.36 7.51 12.91
N LEU A 75 5.55 7.50 14.22
CA LEU A 75 6.03 8.65 14.98
C LEU A 75 7.53 8.48 15.25
N CYS A 76 8.33 9.47 14.86
CA CYS A 76 9.74 9.54 15.22
C CYS A 76 9.91 10.53 16.37
N VAL A 77 10.51 10.08 17.46
CA VAL A 77 10.85 10.92 18.61
C VAL A 77 12.29 10.64 18.97
N ASP A 78 13.20 11.54 18.63
CA ASP A 78 14.65 11.29 18.72
C ASP A 78 15.17 10.93 20.13
N VAL A 79 14.40 11.24 21.17
CA VAL A 79 14.75 10.94 22.57
C VAL A 79 14.13 9.63 23.09
N LEU A 80 13.26 8.98 22.31
CA LEU A 80 12.65 7.68 22.62
C LEU A 80 13.31 6.56 21.83
#